data_AF-A0A2J6TSG6-F1
#
_entry.id   AF-A0A2J6TSG6-F1
#
_cell.length_a   1.000
_cell.length_b   1.000
_cell.length_c   1.000
_cell.angle_alpha   90.00
_cell.angle_beta   90.00
_cell.angle_gamma   90.00
#
_symmetry.space_group_name_H-M   'P 1'
#
loop_
_entity.id
_entity.type
_entity.pdbx_description
1 polymer ?
#
loop_
_entity_poly.entity_id
_entity_poly.type
_entity_poly.pdbx_seq_one_letter_code
_entity_poly.pdbx_strand_id
1 'polypeptide(L)'
;MSLQYLGISHFPVLHRQFSSPTKGAFLDSSPSQQDLTQDSKDVLIERLNDLVLRLSTAQELEAGAVTAVHSQVDRIEMILRGEEKHKQPNHPRSGSGTPVPKDDPFWGPATPTQSIKMRLPDTSTGGQRPPLRRNLQQMSSAKAKEMAQEAEDLASRMAVTLEEFQRRKEESDHIHDLLITRVEKAAERILVLEYRIAEIENDFEADQSELKFLRIQLQALEAQCAQYIPRNEDPELTESILNWKVDWEDIDRRSKARRKKCKMSLSVSNMSDSQTAVDGS
;
A
#
# COMPACT_ATOMS: atom_id res chain seq x y z
N MET A 1 -25.39 -54.44 -25.77
CA MET A 1 -24.34 -53.42 -25.65
C MET A 1 -24.78 -52.45 -24.58
N SER A 2 -24.11 -52.51 -23.43
CA SER A 2 -24.39 -51.72 -22.22
C SER A 2 -23.77 -50.33 -22.34
N LEU A 3 -24.52 -49.28 -22.00
CA LEU A 3 -23.94 -48.05 -21.47
C LEU A 3 -24.84 -47.54 -20.33
N GLN A 4 -24.41 -47.89 -19.13
CA GLN A 4 -24.88 -47.39 -17.85
C GLN A 4 -23.99 -46.19 -17.44
N TYR A 5 -24.59 -45.26 -16.67
CA TYR A 5 -23.95 -44.28 -15.77
C TYR A 5 -23.23 -43.06 -16.38
N LEU A 6 -23.91 -41.91 -16.38
CA LEU A 6 -23.33 -40.68 -15.81
C LEU A 6 -24.28 -40.14 -14.73
N GLY A 7 -23.90 -40.37 -13.48
CA GLY A 7 -24.54 -39.79 -12.31
C GLY A 7 -24.24 -38.30 -12.24
N ILE A 8 -25.26 -37.48 -12.49
CA ILE A 8 -25.27 -36.07 -12.11
C ILE A 8 -25.73 -36.05 -10.65
N SER A 9 -24.76 -35.99 -9.73
CA SER A 9 -25.03 -35.84 -8.30
C SER A 9 -25.68 -34.47 -8.04
N HIS A 10 -26.91 -34.55 -7.58
CA HIS A 10 -27.78 -33.49 -7.11
C HIS A 10 -27.17 -32.82 -5.86
N PHE A 11 -26.70 -31.58 -5.96
CA PHE A 11 -26.29 -30.79 -4.78
C PHE A 11 -27.52 -30.02 -4.25
N PRO A 12 -27.93 -30.19 -2.99
CA PRO A 12 -29.00 -29.38 -2.42
C PRO A 12 -28.47 -27.97 -2.11
N VAL A 13 -29.09 -26.97 -2.75
CA VAL A 13 -28.95 -25.55 -2.38
C VAL A 13 -29.65 -25.35 -1.04
N LEU A 14 -28.87 -25.26 0.04
CA LEU A 14 -29.39 -24.81 1.34
C LEU A 14 -29.67 -23.31 1.24
N HIS A 15 -30.96 -22.96 1.08
CA HIS A 15 -31.47 -21.61 1.25
C HIS A 15 -31.32 -21.20 2.73
N ARG A 16 -30.14 -20.69 3.09
CA ARG A 16 -29.92 -20.06 4.40
C ARG A 16 -30.60 -18.69 4.39
N GLN A 17 -31.87 -18.68 4.80
CA GLN A 17 -32.58 -17.46 5.17
C GLN A 17 -31.89 -16.84 6.38
N PHE A 18 -31.08 -15.82 6.14
CA PHE A 18 -30.64 -14.92 7.18
C PHE A 18 -31.64 -13.78 7.33
N SER A 19 -32.51 -13.93 8.31
CA SER A 19 -33.28 -12.84 8.87
C SER A 19 -32.34 -11.97 9.70
N SER A 20 -32.11 -10.72 9.29
CA SER A 20 -31.40 -9.72 10.09
C SER A 20 -32.36 -9.06 11.09
N PRO A 21 -32.02 -8.99 12.39
CA PRO A 21 -32.70 -8.08 13.31
C PRO A 21 -31.79 -6.92 13.75
N THR A 22 -32.33 -5.72 13.55
CA THR A 22 -32.38 -4.62 14.55
C THR A 22 -31.26 -3.57 14.55
N LYS A 23 -31.64 -2.38 14.06
CA LYS A 23 -31.47 -1.00 14.59
C LYS A 23 -30.08 -0.57 15.11
N GLY A 24 -29.52 0.41 14.41
CA GLY A 24 -28.74 1.50 14.97
C GLY A 24 -29.21 2.80 14.33
N ALA A 25 -29.83 3.67 15.12
CA ALA A 25 -30.38 4.94 14.69
C ALA A 25 -29.33 6.06 14.82
N PHE A 26 -29.33 6.97 13.86
CA PHE A 26 -28.76 8.33 13.87
C PHE A 26 -27.25 8.50 14.09
N LEU A 27 -26.58 9.04 13.06
CA LEU A 27 -26.10 10.42 13.09
C LEU A 27 -25.80 10.88 11.64
N ASP A 28 -26.65 11.80 11.19
CA ASP A 28 -26.51 12.57 9.97
C ASP A 28 -25.29 13.50 10.14
N SER A 29 -24.14 13.11 9.59
CA SER A 29 -22.98 13.99 9.44
C SER A 29 -22.93 14.42 7.98
N SER A 30 -23.19 15.71 7.77
CA SER A 30 -23.27 16.34 6.45
C SER A 30 -22.03 16.02 5.58
N PRO A 31 -22.20 15.46 4.37
CA PRO A 31 -21.09 15.06 3.50
C PRO A 31 -20.29 16.23 2.91
N SER A 32 -20.73 17.47 3.14
CA SER A 32 -20.12 18.68 2.54
C SER A 32 -18.85 19.18 3.25
N GLN A 33 -18.64 18.83 4.53
CA GLN A 33 -17.44 19.25 5.26
C GLN A 33 -16.23 18.34 5.01
N GLN A 34 -16.44 17.05 4.72
CA GLN A 34 -15.34 16.11 4.46
C GLN A 34 -14.66 16.41 3.11
N ASP A 35 -15.44 16.78 2.10
CA ASP A 35 -14.95 17.07 0.74
C ASP A 35 -14.00 18.28 0.72
N LEU A 36 -14.36 19.39 1.38
CA LEU A 36 -13.50 20.58 1.48
C LEU A 36 -12.19 20.31 2.25
N THR A 37 -12.25 19.48 3.30
CA THR A 37 -11.05 19.12 4.08
C THR A 37 -10.14 18.16 3.32
N GLN A 38 -10.68 17.42 2.36
CA GLN A 38 -9.94 16.48 1.54
C GLN A 38 -9.23 17.20 0.38
N ASP A 39 -9.91 18.10 -0.31
CA ASP A 39 -9.29 18.96 -1.33
C ASP A 39 -8.14 19.81 -0.76
N SER A 40 -8.31 20.35 0.45
CA SER A 40 -7.24 21.12 1.12
C SER A 40 -6.06 20.27 1.57
N LYS A 41 -6.29 18.99 1.87
CA LYS A 41 -5.24 18.00 2.17
C LYS A 41 -4.48 17.61 0.89
N ASP A 42 -5.18 17.40 -0.21
CA ASP A 42 -4.56 17.01 -1.48
C ASP A 42 -3.68 18.14 -2.05
N VAL A 43 -4.14 19.40 -1.96
CA VAL A 43 -3.33 20.59 -2.29
C VAL A 43 -2.09 20.70 -1.38
N LEU A 44 -2.21 20.35 -0.09
CA LEU A 44 -1.07 20.34 0.83
C LEU A 44 -0.05 19.25 0.44
N ILE A 45 -0.51 18.06 0.07
CA ILE A 45 0.34 16.94 -0.37
C ILE A 45 1.09 17.32 -1.65
N GLU A 46 0.40 17.90 -2.64
CA GLU A 46 1.00 18.38 -3.89
C GLU A 46 2.11 19.41 -3.61
N ARG A 47 1.82 20.41 -2.77
CA ARG A 47 2.80 21.44 -2.39
C ARG A 47 3.99 20.88 -1.60
N LEU A 48 3.79 19.88 -0.74
CA LEU A 48 4.87 19.21 -0.01
C LEU A 48 5.76 18.41 -0.97
N ASN A 49 5.18 17.71 -1.93
CA ASN A 49 5.93 17.00 -2.96
C ASN A 49 6.75 17.97 -3.82
N ASP A 50 6.20 19.11 -4.20
CA ASP A 50 6.94 20.18 -4.91
C ASP A 50 8.11 20.70 -4.07
N LEU A 51 7.95 20.84 -2.75
CA LEU A 51 9.03 21.25 -1.86
C LEU A 51 10.14 20.19 -1.77
N VAL A 52 9.78 18.89 -1.73
CA VAL A 52 10.76 17.78 -1.78
C VAL A 52 11.50 17.75 -3.10
N LEU A 53 10.80 17.94 -4.22
CA LEU A 53 11.40 18.06 -5.55
C LEU A 53 12.35 19.26 -5.63
N ARG A 54 12.00 20.40 -5.04
CA ARG A 54 12.86 21.59 -4.98
C ARG A 54 14.07 21.42 -4.06
N LEU A 55 13.94 20.70 -2.95
CA LEU A 55 15.06 20.38 -2.05
C LEU A 55 16.03 19.38 -2.67
N SER A 56 15.53 18.44 -3.48
CA SER A 56 16.36 17.45 -4.19
C SER A 56 17.06 18.00 -5.44
N THR A 57 16.48 19.03 -6.08
CA THR A 57 17.10 19.72 -7.22
C THR A 57 17.98 20.90 -6.83
N ALA A 58 17.84 21.47 -5.63
CA ALA A 58 18.69 22.54 -5.15
C ALA A 58 20.06 22.00 -4.69
N GLN A 59 21.10 22.28 -5.48
CA GLN A 59 22.43 21.71 -5.30
C GLN A 59 23.25 22.33 -4.13
N GLU A 60 22.82 23.48 -3.59
CA GLU A 60 23.35 24.08 -2.37
C GLU A 60 22.24 24.83 -1.63
N LEU A 61 21.82 24.33 -0.48
CA LEU A 61 21.04 25.10 0.49
C LEU A 61 21.98 25.57 1.60
N GLU A 62 21.87 26.85 1.97
CA GLU A 62 22.59 27.39 3.13
C GLU A 62 22.25 26.56 4.39
N ALA A 63 23.26 26.15 5.17
CA ALA A 63 23.06 25.30 6.35
C ALA A 63 22.04 25.88 7.36
N GLY A 64 21.91 27.21 7.40
CA GLY A 64 20.87 27.90 8.17
C GLY A 64 19.45 27.66 7.63
N ALA A 65 19.28 27.61 6.31
CA ALA A 65 17.99 27.31 5.67
C ALA A 65 17.58 25.85 5.90
N VAL A 66 18.52 24.90 5.86
CA VAL A 66 18.27 23.49 6.20
C VAL A 66 17.82 23.35 7.65
N THR A 67 18.52 24.01 8.58
CA THR A 67 18.16 24.02 10.00
C THR A 67 16.78 24.64 10.24
N ALA A 68 16.45 25.73 9.53
CA ALA A 68 15.14 26.36 9.60
C ALA A 68 14.03 25.44 9.06
N VAL A 69 14.26 24.74 7.95
CA VAL A 69 13.32 23.76 7.39
C VAL A 69 13.07 22.63 8.38
N HIS A 70 14.11 22.05 9.00
CA HIS A 70 13.93 21.03 10.04
C HIS A 70 13.09 21.54 11.22
N SER A 71 13.37 22.74 11.74
CA SER A 71 12.59 23.31 12.84
C SER A 71 11.11 23.54 12.50
N GLN A 72 10.82 23.83 11.24
CA GLN A 72 9.45 24.01 10.75
C GLN A 72 8.75 22.67 10.52
N VAL A 73 9.48 21.63 10.10
CA VAL A 73 8.98 20.24 10.03
C VAL A 73 8.65 19.73 11.43
N ASP A 74 9.52 19.95 12.42
CA ASP A 74 9.26 19.59 13.82
C ASP A 74 7.98 20.24 14.34
N ARG A 75 7.72 21.50 13.95
CA ARG A 75 6.50 22.22 14.28
C ARG A 75 5.27 21.62 13.58
N ILE A 76 5.38 21.20 12.32
CA ILE A 76 4.31 20.52 11.59
C ILE A 76 4.03 19.15 12.24
N GLU A 77 5.05 18.41 12.64
CA GLU A 77 4.90 17.15 13.37
C GLU A 77 4.19 17.36 14.71
N MET A 78 4.51 18.44 15.44
CA MET A 78 3.84 18.81 16.68
C MET A 78 2.34 19.10 16.48
N ILE A 79 2.00 19.81 15.39
CA ILE A 79 0.60 20.09 15.01
C ILE A 79 -0.13 18.79 14.63
N LEU A 80 0.51 17.90 13.85
CA LEU A 80 -0.06 16.61 13.43
C LEU A 80 -0.25 15.62 14.59
N ARG A 81 0.60 15.69 15.62
CA ARG A 81 0.47 14.91 16.87
C ARG A 81 -0.66 15.43 17.78
N GLY A 82 -1.29 16.56 17.46
CA GLY A 82 -2.39 17.13 18.24
C GLY A 82 -1.94 17.77 19.55
N GLU A 83 -0.67 18.17 19.67
CA GLU A 83 -0.11 18.80 20.88
C GLU A 83 -0.17 20.33 20.84
N GLU A 84 -1.31 20.92 20.45
CA GLU A 84 -1.56 22.35 20.73
C GLU A 84 -2.04 22.55 22.17
N LYS A 85 -1.12 22.48 23.13
CA LYS A 85 -1.27 23.23 24.37
C LYS A 85 -0.57 24.57 24.22
N HIS A 86 -1.36 25.59 23.92
CA HIS A 86 -1.01 26.99 24.12
C HIS A 86 -0.30 27.18 25.46
N LYS A 87 1.02 27.40 25.41
CA LYS A 87 1.76 28.12 26.45
C LYS A 87 2.80 29.02 25.78
N GLN A 88 2.41 30.27 25.58
CA GLN A 88 3.34 31.38 25.75
C GLN A 88 3.96 31.29 27.16
N PRO A 89 5.28 31.50 27.30
CA PRO A 89 5.65 32.56 28.22
C PRO A 89 6.85 33.41 27.78
N ASN A 90 6.68 34.69 28.07
CA ASN A 90 7.63 35.79 28.13
C ASN A 90 9.05 35.44 28.66
N HIS A 91 10.04 36.15 28.09
CA HIS A 91 11.36 36.49 28.65
C HIS A 91 11.30 37.11 30.08
N PRO A 92 12.40 37.37 30.84
CA PRO A 92 13.86 37.28 30.51
C PRO A 92 14.75 36.65 31.63
N ARG A 93 16.08 36.50 31.38
CA ARG A 93 17.18 37.16 32.14
C ARG A 93 18.51 36.35 32.16
N SER A 94 19.50 36.93 31.50
CA SER A 94 20.93 37.12 31.87
C SER A 94 21.74 35.95 32.46
N GLY A 95 22.80 35.57 31.74
CA GLY A 95 23.91 34.74 32.26
C GLY A 95 25.00 34.49 31.21
N SER A 96 25.97 35.40 31.16
CA SER A 96 27.22 35.41 30.38
C SER A 96 28.00 34.07 30.33
N GLY A 97 28.58 33.75 29.16
CA GLY A 97 29.77 32.88 29.04
C GLY A 97 29.85 32.01 27.79
N THR A 98 30.56 32.46 26.75
CA THR A 98 31.08 31.65 25.63
C THR A 98 32.36 30.86 26.06
N PRO A 99 33.01 30.06 25.20
CA PRO A 99 32.53 29.04 24.25
C PRO A 99 33.30 27.70 24.43
N VAL A 100 32.70 26.55 24.10
CA VAL A 100 33.47 25.28 23.91
C VAL A 100 32.95 24.57 22.65
N PRO A 101 33.84 23.99 21.81
CA PRO A 101 33.57 23.66 20.41
C PRO A 101 32.67 22.44 20.24
N LYS A 102 32.02 22.42 19.08
CA LYS A 102 31.28 21.30 18.50
C LYS A 102 32.25 20.17 18.13
N ASP A 103 32.06 19.00 18.73
CA ASP A 103 32.31 17.73 18.05
C ASP A 103 30.94 17.19 17.61
N ASP A 104 30.80 16.97 16.30
CA ASP A 104 29.60 16.45 15.65
C ASP A 104 29.30 14.99 16.10
N PRO A 105 28.07 14.66 16.54
CA PRO A 105 27.65 13.28 16.75
C PRO A 105 27.11 12.69 15.44
N PHE A 106 28.01 12.17 14.60
CA PHE A 106 27.68 11.50 13.35
C PHE A 106 27.68 9.97 13.53
N TRP A 107 26.58 9.43 14.11
CA TRP A 107 26.22 8.00 14.26
C TRP A 107 26.55 7.30 15.59
N GLY A 108 25.52 7.14 16.44
CA GLY A 108 25.44 6.13 17.50
C GLY A 108 24.58 6.56 18.72
N PRO A 109 23.74 5.69 19.30
CA PRO A 109 22.97 6.03 20.50
C PRO A 109 23.90 6.25 21.69
N ALA A 110 23.61 7.26 22.50
CA ALA A 110 24.38 7.63 23.69
C ALA A 110 24.43 6.47 24.70
N THR A 111 25.53 5.72 24.69
CA THR A 111 25.88 4.81 25.79
C THR A 111 26.38 5.62 26.98
N PRO A 112 25.91 5.38 28.21
CA PRO A 112 26.30 6.16 29.40
C PRO A 112 27.66 5.71 29.92
N THR A 113 28.74 5.88 29.15
CA THR A 113 30.11 5.52 29.57
C THR A 113 31.18 6.35 28.86
N GLN A 114 31.08 7.68 28.87
CA GLN A 114 32.18 8.55 28.44
C GLN A 114 32.44 9.67 29.45
N SER A 115 32.94 9.31 30.63
CA SER A 115 33.78 10.19 31.48
C SER A 115 34.23 9.47 32.77
N ILE A 116 34.55 8.18 32.72
CA ILE A 116 35.21 7.54 33.85
C ILE A 116 36.71 7.65 33.62
N LYS A 117 37.32 8.69 34.18
CA LYS A 117 38.76 8.71 34.42
C LYS A 117 39.08 7.58 35.39
N MET A 118 39.50 6.45 34.84
CA MET A 118 40.05 5.33 35.62
C MET A 118 41.35 5.80 36.29
N ARG A 119 41.23 6.26 37.54
CA ARG A 119 42.38 6.32 38.45
C ARG A 119 42.65 4.88 38.91
N LEU A 120 43.72 4.30 38.38
CA LEU A 120 44.31 3.08 38.93
C LEU A 120 44.64 3.32 40.41
N PRO A 121 44.31 2.39 41.33
CA PRO A 121 44.83 2.46 42.69
C PRO A 121 46.32 2.11 42.66
N ASP A 122 47.19 3.06 43.02
CA ASP A 122 48.59 2.77 43.32
C ASP A 122 48.64 1.83 44.53
N THR A 123 48.95 0.56 44.28
CA THR A 123 49.26 -0.41 45.34
C THR A 123 50.67 -0.15 45.84
N SER A 124 50.83 0.93 46.61
CA SER A 124 52.01 1.10 47.47
C SER A 124 51.92 0.09 48.61
N THR A 125 52.87 -0.83 48.59
CA THR A 125 53.11 -1.85 49.59
C THR A 125 53.72 -1.20 50.82
N GLY A 126 53.05 -1.29 51.98
CA GLY A 126 53.68 -0.96 53.27
C GLY A 126 52.69 -0.58 54.35
N GLY A 127 52.54 -1.43 55.37
CA GLY A 127 51.86 -1.06 56.62
C GLY A 127 51.16 -2.23 57.30
N GLN A 128 51.69 -2.67 58.43
CA GLN A 128 51.20 -3.80 59.22
C GLN A 128 49.87 -3.55 59.96
N ARG A 129 49.06 -4.64 60.07
CA ARG A 129 48.02 -5.02 61.10
C ARG A 129 46.83 -4.06 61.33
N PRO A 130 45.61 -4.51 61.78
CA PRO A 130 45.24 -5.71 62.54
C PRO A 130 44.11 -6.58 61.89
N PRO A 131 43.66 -7.73 62.48
CA PRO A 131 42.74 -8.66 61.82
C PRO A 131 41.28 -8.25 62.02
N LEU A 132 40.74 -7.41 61.15
CA LEU A 132 39.29 -7.11 61.08
C LEU A 132 38.71 -7.24 59.65
N ARG A 133 39.42 -7.92 58.73
CA ARG A 133 39.07 -7.98 57.30
C ARG A 133 37.98 -8.98 56.90
N ARG A 134 37.56 -9.89 57.80
CA ARG A 134 36.73 -11.04 57.40
C ARG A 134 35.25 -10.67 57.14
N ASN A 135 34.67 -9.77 57.93
CA ASN A 135 33.24 -9.40 57.81
C ASN A 135 32.95 -8.45 56.63
N LEU A 136 33.82 -7.48 56.34
CA LEU A 136 33.66 -6.57 55.18
C LEU A 136 33.87 -7.30 53.83
N GLN A 137 34.82 -8.24 53.76
CA GLN A 137 35.00 -9.09 52.57
C GLN A 137 33.83 -10.05 52.37
N GLN A 138 33.28 -10.63 53.44
CA GLN A 138 32.11 -11.52 53.35
C GLN A 138 30.85 -10.79 52.85
N MET A 139 30.58 -9.57 53.33
CA MET A 139 29.46 -8.77 52.81
C MET A 139 29.67 -8.35 51.35
N SER A 140 30.89 -7.95 50.98
CA SER A 140 31.21 -7.63 49.58
C SER A 140 31.11 -8.85 48.66
N SER A 141 31.44 -10.04 49.17
CA SER A 141 31.32 -11.30 48.43
C SER A 141 29.86 -11.74 48.28
N ALA A 142 29.03 -11.53 49.30
CA ALA A 142 27.59 -11.81 49.23
C ALA A 142 26.92 -10.90 48.18
N LYS A 143 27.21 -9.58 48.21
CA LYS A 143 26.70 -8.63 47.23
C LYS A 143 27.22 -8.87 45.80
N ALA A 144 28.47 -9.32 45.66
CA ALA A 144 29.02 -9.73 44.36
C ALA A 144 28.35 -11.00 43.81
N LYS A 145 27.99 -11.96 44.69
CA LYS A 145 27.23 -13.15 44.29
C LYS A 145 25.81 -12.82 43.87
N GLU A 146 25.14 -11.94 44.62
CA GLU A 146 23.82 -11.41 44.27
C GLU A 146 23.85 -10.71 42.91
N MET A 147 24.82 -9.83 42.69
CA MET A 147 25.01 -9.15 41.40
C MET A 147 25.34 -10.14 40.26
N ALA A 148 26.13 -11.18 40.52
CA ALA A 148 26.41 -12.21 39.53
C ALA A 148 25.15 -13.02 39.17
N GLN A 149 24.33 -13.35 40.18
CA GLN A 149 23.06 -14.04 39.98
C GLN A 149 22.06 -13.16 39.22
N GLU A 150 21.92 -11.88 39.55
CA GLU A 150 21.08 -10.95 38.80
C GLU A 150 21.54 -10.79 37.35
N ALA A 151 22.86 -10.78 37.10
CA ALA A 151 23.41 -10.73 35.76
C ALA A 151 23.15 -12.02 34.97
N GLU A 152 23.21 -13.19 35.61
CA GLU A 152 22.88 -14.49 35.02
C GLU A 152 21.36 -14.60 34.71
N ASP A 153 20.51 -14.12 35.62
CA ASP A 153 19.06 -14.01 35.41
C ASP A 153 18.70 -13.03 34.29
N LEU A 154 19.48 -11.96 34.11
CA LEU A 154 19.33 -11.05 32.97
C LEU A 154 19.80 -11.71 31.67
N ALA A 155 20.96 -12.37 31.69
CA ALA A 155 21.52 -13.03 30.52
C ALA A 155 20.59 -14.14 30.00
N SER A 156 20.02 -14.94 30.89
CA SER A 156 19.02 -15.96 30.54
C SER A 156 17.75 -15.35 29.93
N ARG A 157 17.22 -14.27 30.51
CA ARG A 157 16.07 -13.54 29.93
C ARG A 157 16.38 -12.97 28.55
N MET A 158 17.56 -12.37 28.37
CA MET A 158 17.99 -11.86 27.08
C MET A 158 18.14 -12.98 26.04
N ALA A 159 18.70 -14.13 26.43
CA ALA A 159 18.82 -15.30 25.56
C ALA A 159 17.45 -15.75 25.05
N VAL A 160 16.45 -15.87 25.93
CA VAL A 160 15.07 -16.21 25.56
C VAL A 160 14.49 -15.18 24.57
N THR A 161 14.65 -13.89 24.84
CA THR A 161 14.14 -12.86 23.91
C THR A 161 14.82 -12.89 22.55
N LEU A 162 16.12 -13.22 22.49
CA LEU A 162 16.85 -13.36 21.24
C LEU A 162 16.35 -14.57 20.44
N GLU A 163 16.09 -15.69 21.11
CA GLU A 163 15.49 -16.87 20.48
C GLU A 163 14.08 -16.56 19.91
N GLU A 164 13.27 -15.80 20.65
CA GLU A 164 11.95 -15.38 20.16
C GLU A 164 12.04 -14.45 18.95
N PHE A 165 12.96 -13.47 18.97
CA PHE A 165 13.17 -12.60 17.82
C PHE A 165 13.69 -13.36 16.61
N GLN A 166 14.61 -14.30 16.81
CA GLN A 166 15.11 -15.15 15.74
C GLN A 166 13.98 -15.96 15.11
N ARG A 167 13.10 -16.55 15.92
CA ARG A 167 11.93 -17.29 15.43
C ARG A 167 10.98 -16.39 14.63
N ARG A 168 10.66 -15.19 15.13
CA ARG A 168 9.80 -14.24 14.41
C ARG A 168 10.43 -13.76 13.11
N LYS A 169 11.75 -13.61 13.08
CA LYS A 169 12.47 -13.27 11.86
C LYS A 169 12.34 -14.40 10.84
N GLU A 170 12.57 -15.65 11.22
CA GLU A 170 12.41 -16.80 10.34
C GLU A 170 10.98 -16.93 9.80
N GLU A 171 9.97 -16.68 10.64
CA GLU A 171 8.57 -16.62 10.21
C GLU A 171 8.32 -15.47 9.23
N SER A 172 8.85 -14.28 9.50
CA SER A 172 8.73 -13.12 8.61
C SER A 172 9.39 -13.37 7.26
N ASP A 173 10.58 -13.98 7.24
CA ASP A 173 11.31 -14.33 6.01
C ASP A 173 10.49 -15.36 5.21
N HIS A 174 9.92 -16.37 5.88
CA HIS A 174 9.06 -17.35 5.22
C HIS A 174 7.79 -16.74 4.60
N ILE A 175 7.13 -15.82 5.32
CA ILE A 175 5.96 -15.10 4.80
C ILE A 175 6.36 -14.23 3.61
N HIS A 176 7.52 -13.57 3.68
CA HIS A 176 8.03 -12.73 2.60
C HIS A 176 8.26 -13.54 1.32
N ASP A 177 8.91 -14.70 1.43
CA ASP A 177 9.12 -15.61 0.29
C ASP A 177 7.80 -16.08 -0.34
N LEU A 178 6.79 -16.37 0.49
CA LEU A 178 5.46 -16.73 0.02
C LEU A 178 4.78 -15.58 -0.73
N LEU A 179 4.93 -14.35 -0.24
CA LEU A 179 4.38 -13.16 -0.89
C LEU A 179 5.08 -12.89 -2.23
N ILE A 180 6.40 -13.02 -2.29
CA ILE A 180 7.16 -12.92 -3.56
C ILE A 180 6.61 -13.93 -4.57
N THR A 181 6.52 -15.21 -4.18
CA THR A 181 6.02 -16.27 -5.06
C THR A 181 4.60 -15.98 -5.57
N ARG A 182 3.73 -15.43 -4.70
CA ARG A 182 2.36 -15.06 -5.07
C ARG A 182 2.33 -13.90 -6.05
N VAL A 183 3.16 -12.89 -5.85
CA VAL A 183 3.26 -11.72 -6.73
C VAL A 183 3.83 -12.12 -8.09
N GLU A 184 4.88 -12.94 -8.12
CA GLU A 184 5.48 -13.46 -9.35
C GLU A 184 4.45 -14.24 -10.17
N LYS A 185 3.73 -15.17 -9.55
CA LYS A 185 2.68 -15.92 -10.23
C LYS A 185 1.52 -15.05 -10.72
N ALA A 186 1.18 -13.99 -9.99
CA ALA A 186 0.18 -13.03 -10.43
C ALA A 186 0.69 -12.22 -11.65
N ALA A 187 1.95 -11.81 -11.63
CA ALA A 187 2.60 -11.10 -12.74
C ALA A 187 2.68 -11.97 -14.00
N GLU A 188 3.08 -13.23 -13.89
CA GLU A 188 3.07 -14.19 -15.01
C GLU A 188 1.68 -14.32 -15.63
N ARG A 189 0.64 -14.41 -14.79
CA ARG A 189 -0.74 -14.50 -15.26
C ARG A 189 -1.19 -13.22 -15.98
N ILE A 190 -0.80 -12.05 -15.49
CA ILE A 190 -1.09 -10.77 -16.15
C ILE A 190 -0.45 -10.77 -17.54
N LEU A 191 0.83 -11.12 -17.65
CA LEU A 191 1.54 -11.15 -18.95
C LEU A 191 0.86 -12.09 -19.96
N VAL A 192 0.47 -13.29 -19.55
CA VAL A 192 -0.24 -14.24 -20.43
C VAL A 192 -1.58 -13.68 -20.90
N LEU A 193 -2.32 -13.03 -20.00
CA LEU A 193 -3.61 -12.43 -20.34
C LEU A 193 -3.45 -11.23 -21.27
N GLU A 194 -2.45 -10.37 -21.04
CA GLU A 194 -2.13 -9.23 -21.91
C GLU A 194 -1.75 -9.71 -23.32
N TYR A 195 -0.90 -10.73 -23.42
CA TYR A 195 -0.57 -11.36 -24.70
C TYR A 195 -1.82 -11.88 -25.41
N ARG A 196 -2.71 -12.57 -24.70
CA ARG A 196 -3.94 -13.10 -25.27
C ARG A 196 -4.93 -12.02 -25.70
N ILE A 197 -5.02 -10.92 -24.95
CA ILE A 197 -5.83 -9.76 -25.34
C ILE A 197 -5.29 -9.15 -26.62
N ALA A 198 -3.97 -8.92 -26.70
CA ALA A 198 -3.33 -8.35 -27.88
C ALA A 198 -3.52 -9.23 -29.13
N GLU A 199 -3.45 -10.55 -28.99
CA GLU A 199 -3.75 -11.51 -30.07
C GLU A 199 -5.19 -11.36 -30.57
N ILE A 200 -6.17 -11.36 -29.66
CA ILE A 200 -7.59 -11.21 -30.01
C ILE A 200 -7.89 -9.84 -30.62
N GLU A 201 -7.25 -8.78 -30.14
CA GLU A 201 -7.41 -7.43 -30.68
C GLU A 201 -6.85 -7.33 -32.11
N ASN A 202 -5.72 -7.97 -32.38
CA ASN A 202 -5.16 -8.03 -33.72
C ASN A 202 -6.07 -8.81 -34.68
N ASP A 203 -6.57 -9.98 -34.28
CA ASP A 203 -7.52 -10.76 -35.07
C ASP A 203 -8.81 -9.98 -35.34
N PHE A 204 -9.33 -9.27 -34.32
CA PHE A 204 -10.52 -8.44 -34.46
C PHE A 204 -10.30 -7.28 -35.44
N GLU A 205 -9.14 -6.61 -35.42
CA GLU A 205 -8.83 -5.55 -36.38
C GLU A 205 -8.67 -6.10 -37.80
N ALA A 206 -8.04 -7.27 -37.94
CA ALA A 206 -7.93 -7.97 -39.23
C ALA A 206 -9.33 -8.29 -39.80
N ASP A 207 -10.21 -8.91 -39.01
CA ASP A 207 -11.59 -9.20 -39.37
C ASP A 207 -12.36 -7.91 -39.73
N GLN A 208 -12.15 -6.83 -38.96
CA GLN A 208 -12.79 -5.55 -39.23
C GLN A 208 -12.33 -4.95 -40.57
N SER A 209 -11.04 -5.09 -40.90
CA SER A 209 -10.46 -4.63 -42.17
C SER A 209 -11.00 -5.43 -43.35
N GLU A 210 -11.11 -6.76 -43.21
CA GLU A 210 -11.68 -7.65 -44.22
C GLU A 210 -13.17 -7.35 -44.45
N LEU A 211 -13.95 -7.15 -43.39
CA LEU A 211 -15.36 -6.75 -43.51
C LEU A 211 -15.53 -5.41 -44.23
N LYS A 212 -14.67 -4.42 -43.95
CA LYS A 212 -14.67 -3.14 -44.67
C LYS A 212 -14.35 -3.36 -46.16
N PHE A 213 -13.36 -4.19 -46.45
CA PHE A 213 -12.97 -4.53 -47.82
C PHE A 213 -14.10 -5.23 -48.59
N LEU A 214 -14.71 -6.27 -48.01
CA LEU A 214 -15.85 -6.99 -48.60
C LEU A 214 -17.04 -6.07 -48.82
N ARG A 215 -17.32 -5.15 -47.90
CA ARG A 215 -18.38 -4.15 -48.07
C ARG A 215 -18.14 -3.24 -49.27
N ILE A 216 -16.90 -2.77 -49.45
CA ILE A 216 -16.52 -1.96 -50.61
C ILE A 216 -16.66 -2.78 -51.90
N GLN A 217 -16.23 -4.04 -51.91
CA GLN A 217 -16.39 -4.92 -53.06
C GLN A 217 -17.87 -5.13 -53.42
N LEU A 218 -18.73 -5.39 -52.43
CA LEU A 218 -20.17 -5.54 -52.63
C LEU A 218 -20.79 -4.26 -53.19
N GLN A 219 -20.42 -3.09 -52.66
CA GLN A 219 -20.90 -1.81 -53.17
C GLN A 219 -20.43 -1.55 -54.61
N ALA A 220 -19.20 -1.94 -54.95
CA ALA A 220 -18.68 -1.84 -56.31
C ALA A 220 -19.42 -2.77 -57.28
N LEU A 221 -19.76 -3.98 -56.84
CA LEU A 221 -20.60 -4.91 -57.62
C LEU A 221 -22.03 -4.38 -57.76
N GLU A 222 -22.63 -3.84 -56.70
CA GLU A 222 -23.96 -3.22 -56.74
C GLU A 222 -24.00 -2.09 -57.77
N ALA A 223 -22.99 -1.20 -57.77
CA ALA A 223 -22.88 -0.14 -58.76
C ALA A 223 -22.74 -0.67 -60.19
N GLN A 224 -21.98 -1.76 -60.38
CA GLN A 224 -21.85 -2.44 -61.68
C GLN A 224 -23.14 -3.16 -62.10
N CYS A 225 -23.94 -3.66 -61.17
CA CYS A 225 -25.20 -4.35 -61.47
C CYS A 225 -26.37 -3.37 -61.67
N ALA A 226 -26.30 -2.17 -61.09
CA ALA A 226 -27.33 -1.14 -61.22
C ALA A 226 -27.58 -0.70 -62.68
N GLN A 227 -26.61 -0.92 -63.58
CA GLN A 227 -26.77 -0.66 -65.02
C GLN A 227 -27.58 -1.75 -65.75
N TYR A 228 -27.79 -2.92 -65.12
CA TYR A 228 -28.45 -4.08 -65.72
C TYR A 228 -29.77 -4.48 -65.04
N ILE A 229 -30.03 -4.02 -63.80
CA ILE A 229 -31.23 -4.36 -63.04
C ILE A 229 -32.20 -3.15 -63.03
N PRO A 230 -33.39 -3.25 -63.63
CA PRO A 230 -34.42 -2.21 -63.54
C PRO A 230 -34.88 -2.04 -62.08
N ARG A 231 -35.00 -0.80 -61.61
CA ARG A 231 -35.26 -0.41 -60.20
C ARG A 231 -36.55 -0.93 -59.55
N ASN A 232 -37.40 -1.69 -60.24
CA ASN A 232 -38.77 -1.95 -59.80
C ASN A 232 -39.33 -3.30 -60.27
N GLU A 233 -38.49 -4.32 -60.51
CA GLU A 233 -38.97 -5.63 -60.96
C GLU A 233 -39.69 -6.44 -59.86
N ASP A 234 -39.34 -6.22 -58.58
CA ASP A 234 -39.92 -6.98 -57.47
C ASP A 234 -40.20 -6.08 -56.24
N PRO A 235 -41.44 -5.59 -56.08
CA PRO A 235 -41.83 -4.77 -54.93
C PRO A 235 -41.89 -5.56 -53.62
N GLU A 236 -42.20 -6.85 -53.66
CA GLU A 236 -42.26 -7.73 -52.47
C GLU A 236 -40.86 -7.98 -51.91
N LEU A 237 -39.89 -8.24 -52.79
CA LEU A 237 -38.48 -8.34 -52.40
C LEU A 237 -37.98 -7.03 -51.81
N THR A 238 -38.36 -5.89 -52.40
CA THR A 238 -37.96 -4.56 -51.88
C THR A 238 -38.52 -4.30 -50.48
N GLU A 239 -39.78 -4.64 -50.23
CA GLU A 239 -40.43 -4.55 -48.92
C GLU A 239 -39.78 -5.49 -47.89
N SER A 240 -39.49 -6.74 -48.27
CA SER A 240 -38.82 -7.70 -47.38
C SER A 240 -37.40 -7.26 -47.00
N ILE A 241 -36.64 -6.64 -47.92
CA ILE A 241 -35.32 -6.06 -47.63
C ILE A 241 -35.45 -4.88 -46.66
N LEU A 242 -36.46 -4.02 -46.83
CA LEU A 242 -36.71 -2.90 -45.92
C LEU A 242 -37.06 -3.41 -44.52
N ASN A 243 -37.94 -4.41 -44.42
CA ASN A 243 -38.28 -5.02 -43.14
C ASN A 243 -37.05 -5.67 -42.47
N TRP A 244 -36.25 -6.40 -43.23
CA TRP A 244 -35.01 -7.00 -42.71
C TRP A 244 -34.00 -5.96 -42.22
N LYS A 245 -33.89 -4.79 -42.89
CA LYS A 245 -33.05 -3.69 -42.41
C LYS A 245 -33.52 -3.16 -41.05
N VAL A 246 -34.84 -2.98 -40.88
CA VAL A 246 -35.42 -2.55 -39.59
C VAL A 246 -35.15 -3.58 -38.51
N ASP A 247 -35.39 -4.86 -38.79
CA ASP A 247 -35.13 -5.96 -37.86
C ASP A 247 -33.65 -6.03 -37.45
N TRP A 248 -32.74 -5.82 -38.42
CA TRP A 248 -31.31 -5.77 -38.17
C TRP A 248 -30.91 -4.58 -37.29
N GLU A 249 -31.45 -3.38 -37.54
CA GLU A 249 -31.19 -2.19 -36.72
C GLU A 249 -31.61 -2.41 -35.26
N ASP A 250 -32.72 -3.09 -35.02
CA ASP A 250 -33.16 -3.46 -33.68
C ASP A 250 -32.25 -4.49 -33.02
N ILE A 251 -31.78 -5.50 -33.78
CA ILE A 251 -30.77 -6.46 -33.30
C ILE A 251 -29.46 -5.75 -32.95
N ASP A 252 -28.97 -4.85 -33.80
CA ASP A 252 -27.74 -4.08 -33.55
C ASP A 252 -27.89 -3.18 -32.32
N ARG A 253 -29.03 -2.48 -32.19
CA ARG A 253 -29.34 -1.65 -31.01
C ARG A 253 -29.32 -2.48 -29.73
N ARG A 254 -30.01 -3.63 -29.70
CA ARG A 254 -30.01 -4.55 -28.55
C ARG A 254 -28.59 -5.05 -28.25
N SER A 255 -27.82 -5.39 -29.27
CA SER A 255 -26.45 -5.88 -29.12
C SER A 255 -25.49 -4.82 -28.59
N LYS A 256 -25.61 -3.57 -29.05
CA LYS A 256 -24.89 -2.40 -28.50
C LYS A 256 -25.26 -2.13 -27.05
N ALA A 257 -26.55 -2.22 -26.69
CA ALA A 257 -27.00 -2.05 -25.31
C ALA A 257 -26.40 -3.11 -24.37
N ARG A 258 -26.37 -4.39 -24.78
CA ARG A 258 -25.72 -5.46 -24.01
C ARG A 258 -24.22 -5.20 -23.80
N ARG A 259 -23.50 -4.78 -24.85
CA ARG A 259 -22.07 -4.44 -24.76
C ARG A 259 -21.81 -3.29 -23.78
N LYS A 260 -22.65 -2.24 -23.79
CA LYS A 260 -22.57 -1.13 -22.82
C LYS A 260 -22.81 -1.61 -21.39
N LYS A 261 -23.81 -2.47 -21.17
CA LYS A 261 -24.11 -3.05 -19.85
C LYS A 261 -22.95 -3.88 -19.29
N CYS A 262 -22.32 -4.72 -20.11
CA CYS A 262 -21.13 -5.50 -19.70
C CYS A 262 -19.93 -4.61 -19.36
N LYS A 263 -19.70 -3.53 -20.13
CA LYS A 263 -18.64 -2.56 -19.81
C LYS A 263 -18.88 -1.86 -18.48
N MET A 264 -20.13 -1.46 -18.19
CA MET A 264 -20.48 -0.84 -16.91
C MET A 264 -20.35 -1.81 -15.72
N SER A 265 -20.69 -3.10 -15.90
CA SER A 265 -20.51 -4.09 -14.82
C SER A 265 -19.03 -4.32 -14.50
N LEU A 266 -18.15 -4.31 -15.50
CA LEU A 266 -16.70 -4.42 -15.31
C LEU A 266 -16.10 -3.20 -14.59
N SER A 267 -16.57 -1.98 -14.90
CA SER A 267 -16.13 -0.79 -14.17
C SER A 267 -16.62 -0.77 -12.72
N VAL A 268 -17.83 -1.26 -12.45
CA VAL A 268 -18.37 -1.33 -11.08
C VAL A 268 -17.64 -2.37 -10.25
N SER A 269 -17.28 -3.54 -10.80
CA SER A 269 -16.48 -4.54 -10.08
C SER A 269 -15.07 -4.04 -9.74
N ASN A 270 -14.42 -3.29 -10.64
CA ASN A 270 -13.10 -2.71 -10.36
C ASN A 270 -13.12 -1.64 -9.25
N MET A 271 -14.25 -0.92 -9.09
CA MET A 271 -14.43 0.04 -7.99
C MET A 271 -14.71 -0.65 -6.65
N SER A 272 -15.38 -1.80 -6.65
CA SER A 272 -15.65 -2.57 -5.43
C SER A 272 -14.43 -3.32 -4.89
N ASP A 273 -13.56 -3.86 -5.76
CA ASP A 273 -12.31 -4.50 -5.32
C ASP A 273 -11.27 -3.50 -4.80
N SER A 274 -11.41 -2.21 -5.14
CA SER A 274 -10.56 -1.15 -4.58
C SER A 274 -10.97 -0.72 -3.16
N GLN A 275 -12.17 -1.11 -2.70
CA GLN A 275 -12.68 -0.77 -1.36
C GLN A 275 -12.47 -1.88 -0.31
N THR A 276 -12.03 -3.07 -0.69
CA THR A 276 -11.88 -4.22 0.23
C THR A 276 -10.44 -4.47 0.70
N ALA A 277 -9.47 -3.63 0.31
CA ALA A 277 -8.05 -3.78 0.67
C ALA A 277 -7.62 -3.02 1.95
N VAL A 278 -8.53 -2.32 2.64
CA VAL A 278 -8.21 -1.55 3.86
C VAL A 278 -9.15 -1.96 4.99
N ASP A 279 -8.99 -3.17 5.51
CA ASP A 279 -9.33 -3.43 6.92
C ASP A 279 -8.51 -4.63 7.42
N GLY A 280 -7.43 -4.32 8.13
CA GLY A 280 -6.43 -5.30 8.52
C GLY A 280 -5.23 -4.66 9.20
N SER A 281 -5.44 -3.90 10.28
CA SER A 281 -4.48 -3.64 11.36
C SER A 281 -5.20 -3.07 12.57
#